data_AF-A0A952VKD5-F1
#
_entry.id   AF-A0A952VKD5-F1
#
_cell.length_a   1.000
_cell.length_b   1.000
_cell.length_c   1.000
_cell.angle_alpha   90.00
_cell.angle_beta   90.00
_cell.angle_gamma   90.00
#
_symmetry.space_group_name_H-M   'P 1'
#
loop_
_entity.id
_entity.type
_entity.pdbx_description
1 polymer ?
#
loop_
_entity_poly.entity_id
_entity_poly.type
_entity_poly.pdbx_seq_one_letter_code
_entity_poly.pdbx_strand_id
1 'polypeptide(L)' 'MECPKCQGMMTLDRFSDFFIVFYAWKCINCGAMIDRTIARNRQKSLAAREAQTVAAG' A
#
# COMPACT_ATOMS: atom_id res chain seq x y z
N MET A 1 -10.77 6.19 -2.92
CA MET A 1 -9.95 5.41 -1.97
C MET A 1 -9.45 6.35 -0.91
N GLU A 2 -9.65 6.00 0.36
CA GLU A 2 -9.11 6.75 1.49
C GLU A 2 -7.74 6.20 1.86
N CYS A 3 -6.79 7.08 2.16
CA CYS A 3 -5.46 6.64 2.55
C CYS A 3 -5.52 5.92 3.90
N PRO A 4 -5.03 4.67 4.04
CA PRO A 4 -5.04 3.96 5.31
C PRO A 4 -4.13 4.60 6.39
N LYS A 5 -3.30 5.58 6.01
CA LYS A 5 -2.38 6.27 6.92
C LYS A 5 -2.93 7.60 7.45
N CYS A 6 -3.63 8.36 6.62
CA CYS A 6 -4.11 9.71 6.97
C CYS A 6 -5.58 9.98 6.62
N GLN A 7 -6.31 8.96 6.13
CA GLN A 7 -7.70 9.05 5.66
C GLN A 7 -7.92 10.10 4.56
N GLY A 8 -6.85 10.64 3.99
CA GLY A 8 -6.91 11.63 2.92
C GLY A 8 -7.32 11.02 1.58
N MET A 9 -7.70 11.90 0.65
CA MET A 9 -8.04 11.52 -0.71
C MET A 9 -6.84 10.92 -1.44
N MET A 10 -7.07 9.83 -2.15
CA MET A 10 -6.11 9.22 -3.06
C MET A 10 -6.55 9.38 -4.50
N THR A 11 -5.60 9.69 -5.38
CA THR A 11 -5.78 9.76 -6.84
C THR A 11 -5.06 8.60 -7.51
N LEU A 12 -5.62 8.11 -8.61
CA LEU A 12 -4.98 7.08 -9.41
C LEU A 12 -4.07 7.74 -10.43
N ASP A 13 -2.76 7.64 -10.21
CA ASP A 13 -1.76 8.20 -11.11
C ASP A 13 -1.07 7.10 -11.90
N ARG A 14 -0.72 7.43 -13.15
CA ARG A 14 0.12 6.58 -14.00
C ARG A 14 1.58 6.94 -13.74
N PHE A 15 2.33 5.98 -13.24
CA PHE A 15 3.77 6.09 -13.05
C PHE A 15 4.49 5.38 -14.18
N SER A 16 5.48 6.05 -14.76
CA SER A 16 6.40 5.47 -15.74
C SER A 16 7.81 5.60 -15.20
N ASP A 17 8.43 4.47 -14.90
CA ASP A 17 9.87 4.36 -14.68
C ASP A 17 10.55 4.00 -16.02
N PHE A 18 11.88 3.88 -16.03
CA PHE A 18 12.66 3.54 -17.23
C PHE A 18 12.28 2.18 -17.83
N PHE A 19 11.81 1.23 -17.02
CA PHE A 19 11.54 -0.16 -17.45
C PHE A 19 10.07 -0.55 -17.39
N ILE A 20 9.25 0.11 -16.57
CA ILE A 20 7.89 -0.34 -16.26
C ILE A 20 6.95 0.86 -16.15
N VAL A 21 5.76 0.70 -16.74
CA VAL A 21 4.62 1.58 -16.52
C VAL A 21 3.63 0.86 -15.63
N PHE A 22 3.23 1.49 -14.53
CA PHE A 22 2.23 0.94 -13.62
C PHE A 22 1.29 2.04 -13.13
N TYR A 23 0.12 1.62 -12.65
CA TYR A 23 -0.87 2.52 -12.08
C TYR A 23 -0.86 2.33 -10.56
N ALA A 24 -0.72 3.41 -9.82
CA ALA A 24 -0.74 3.38 -8.36
C ALA A 24 -1.61 4.49 -7.79
N TRP A 25 -2.26 4.19 -6.67
CA TRP A 25 -2.98 5.21 -5.91
C TRP A 25 -2.00 6.02 -5.10
N LYS A 26 -1.94 7.33 -5.30
CA LYS A 26 -1.13 8.26 -4.52
C LYS A 26 -2.02 9.10 -3.64
N CYS A 27 -1.72 9.18 -2.35
CA CYS A 27 -2.39 10.11 -1.46
C CYS A 27 -1.84 11.52 -1.67
N ILE A 28 -2.73 12.49 -1.85
CA ILE A 28 -2.37 13.90 -2.00
C ILE A 28 -1.82 14.47 -0.69
N ASN A 29 -2.37 14.05 0.45
CA ASN A 29 -2.03 14.65 1.75
C ASN A 29 -0.72 14.12 2.35
N CYS A 30 -0.43 12.81 2.24
CA CYS A 30 0.74 12.20 2.89
C CYS A 30 1.74 11.55 1.91
N GLY A 31 1.45 11.56 0.61
CA GLY A 31 2.30 10.96 -0.41
C GLY A 31 2.34 9.42 -0.40
N ALA A 32 1.55 8.75 0.44
CA ALA A 32 1.53 7.29 0.48
C ALA A 32 1.05 6.71 -0.86
N MET A 33 1.79 5.74 -1.39
CA MET A 33 1.45 5.03 -2.62
C MET A 33 0.93 3.62 -2.32
N ILE A 34 -0.13 3.23 -3.03
CA ILE A 34 -0.74 1.90 -2.95
C ILE A 34 -0.99 1.39 -4.37
N ASP A 35 -0.20 0.39 -4.76
CA ASP A 35 -0.43 -0.47 -5.92
C ASP A 35 -0.96 -1.84 -5.45
N ARG A 36 -1.49 -2.66 -6.37
CA ARG A 36 -1.85 -4.07 -6.14
C ARG A 36 -0.73 -4.85 -5.47
N THR A 37 0.53 -4.62 -5.87
CA THR A 37 1.69 -5.28 -5.29
C THR A 37 1.91 -4.84 -3.84
N ILE A 38 1.82 -3.53 -3.58
CA ILE A 38 1.95 -2.95 -2.22
C ILE A 38 0.83 -3.46 -1.32
N ALA A 39 -0.41 -3.51 -1.82
CA ALA A 39 -1.55 -4.02 -1.08
C ALA A 39 -1.37 -5.51 -0.71
N ARG A 40 -0.96 -6.35 -1.68
CA ARG A 40 -0.68 -7.76 -1.45
C ARG A 40 0.45 -7.97 -0.45
N ASN A 41 1.52 -7.18 -0.55
CA ASN A 41 2.66 -7.27 0.36
C ASN A 41 2.28 -6.84 1.78
N ARG A 42 1.42 -5.81 1.93
CA ARG A 42 0.87 -5.41 3.23
C ARG A 42 0.02 -6.52 3.86
N GLN A 43 -0.87 -7.14 3.08
CA GLN A 43 -1.68 -8.27 3.59
C GLN A 43 -0.79 -9.42 4.08
N LYS A 44 0.24 -9.80 3.32
CA LYS A 44 1.21 -10.83 3.74
C LYS A 44 1.96 -10.43 5.01
N SER A 45 2.39 -9.17 5.12
CA SER A 45 3.10 -8.69 6.30
C SER A 45 2.20 -8.65 7.55
N LEU A 46 0.93 -8.30 7.41
CA LEU A 46 -0.05 -8.33 8.50
C LEU A 46 -0.33 -9.77 8.95
N ALA A 47 -0.61 -10.68 8.02
CA ALA A 47 -0.81 -12.09 8.33
C ALA A 47 0.44 -12.72 9.01
N ALA A 48 1.64 -12.36 8.56
CA ALA A 48 2.88 -12.81 9.19
C ALA A 48 3.05 -12.27 10.61
N ARG A 49 2.63 -11.03 10.89
CA ARG A 49 2.65 -10.44 12.23
C ARG A 49 1.63 -11.10 13.16
N GLU A 50 0.43 -11.37 12.67
CA GLU A 50 -0.61 -12.08 13.42
C GLU A 50 -0.13 -13.48 13.83
N ALA A 51 0.48 -14.23 12.90
CA ALA A 51 1.08 -15.53 13.19
C ALA A 51 2.20 -15.45 14.26
N GLN A 52 3.00 -14.38 14.25
CA GLN A 52 4.05 -14.16 15.26
C GLN A 52 3.48 -13.81 16.63
N THR A 53 2.41 -13.00 16.69
CA THR A 53 1.74 -12.68 17.96
C THR A 53 1.06 -13.90 18.58
N VAL A 54 0.50 -14.80 17.76
CA VAL A 54 -0.11 -16.05 18.24
C VAL A 54 0.95 -17.05 18.71
N ALA A 55 2.14 -17.06 18.11
CA ALA A 55 3.24 -17.94 18.52
C ALA A 55 4.01 -17.45 19.77
N ALA A 56 3.81 -16.19 20.18
CA ALA A 56 4.52 -15.56 21.30
C ALA A 56 3.70 -15.44 22.59
N GLY A 57 2.44 -15.87 22.59
CA GLY A 57 1.55 -15.94 23.76
C GLY A 57 1.22 -17.36 24.13
#